data_AF-A0A7S2MBK0-F1
#
_entry.id   AF-A0A7S2MBK0-F1
#
_cell.length_a   1.000
_cell.length_b   1.000
_cell.length_c   1.000
_cell.angle_alpha   90.00
_cell.angle_beta   90.00
_cell.angle_gamma   90.00
#
_symmetry.space_group_name_H-M   'P 1'
#
loop_
_entity.id
_entity.type
_entity.pdbx_description
1 polymer ?
#
loop_
_entity_poly.entity_id
_entity_poly.type
_entity_poly.pdbx_seq_one_letter_code
_entity_poly.pdbx_strand_id
1 'polypeptide(L)'
;VVAVVVACTAGCGVAGSAGGSSAGATDGATKAAEAPKETDKEPGEGVDVERLTKLVVQHAAQQVGPKVTKAMAVKGVLESRVRGLKDKAVQLVLDECLGTLGRVLREANAEEFMLVLNPGASGASNLPGPSILLAGVLTPVVLVLSLIIHLMQVIMVLIPTLVMCVLSIYTDWLTLPGCAVPTIFIWVWAQAALSIVLTVSHLATVVQLFQGKRTINEKLDGMKDRLVEAVADGELDVDEIRELFVILAVLLEHSLVIEDKLRRSVWRKVIGYGTMLWLVMTLWTFVLVLGWTFVPGMVAFHEAARDAPEYCGAWATVLTARLSCVLSMFFLMFNLLSISQFMSDSMVVSEDYMVGVLAWARRQDQGMLGVPVVQTLVKAFLLRGTSESLGSQIAQSRDQSQALE
;
A
#
# COMPACT_ATOMS: atom_id res chain seq x y z
N VAL A 1 -3.08 6.89 4.73
CA VAL A 1 -3.54 6.58 3.35
C VAL A 1 -4.75 5.66 3.32
N VAL A 2 -4.68 4.40 3.78
CA VAL A 2 -5.85 3.50 3.81
C VAL A 2 -7.05 4.09 4.54
N ALA A 3 -6.85 4.74 5.69
CA ALA A 3 -7.93 5.43 6.41
C ALA A 3 -8.52 6.63 5.65
N VAL A 4 -7.71 7.33 4.86
CA VAL A 4 -8.13 8.49 4.06
C VAL A 4 -8.86 8.02 2.80
N VAL A 5 -8.37 6.97 2.14
CA VAL A 5 -9.04 6.33 1.00
C VAL A 5 -10.39 5.75 1.46
N VAL A 6 -10.43 5.02 2.58
CA VAL A 6 -11.68 4.51 3.17
C VAL A 6 -12.62 5.63 3.58
N ALA A 7 -12.12 6.73 4.18
CA ALA A 7 -12.95 7.87 4.53
C ALA A 7 -13.48 8.63 3.29
N CYS A 8 -12.69 8.70 2.20
CA CYS A 8 -13.12 9.33 0.95
C CYS A 8 -14.14 8.46 0.20
N THR A 9 -13.99 7.13 0.20
CA THR A 9 -14.93 6.21 -0.45
C THR A 9 -16.18 5.97 0.38
N ALA A 10 -16.06 5.89 1.72
CA ALA A 10 -17.22 5.80 2.61
C ALA A 10 -17.96 7.14 2.75
N GLY A 11 -17.26 8.28 2.63
CA GLY A 11 -17.87 9.61 2.68
C GLY A 11 -18.76 9.94 1.46
N CYS A 12 -18.60 9.22 0.34
CA CYS A 12 -19.46 9.36 -0.84
C CYS A 12 -20.56 8.28 -0.91
N GLY A 13 -20.60 7.32 0.01
CA GLY A 13 -21.55 6.20 0.00
C GLY A 13 -22.27 6.03 1.34
N VAL A 14 -23.53 6.49 1.36
CA VAL A 14 -24.59 6.13 2.33
C VAL A 14 -24.35 6.56 3.78
N ALA A 15 -25.12 7.57 4.20
CA ALA A 15 -25.32 7.94 5.60
C ALA A 15 -26.05 6.82 6.36
N GLY A 16 -25.50 6.36 7.49
CA GLY A 16 -26.15 5.34 8.34
C GLY A 16 -25.45 5.07 9.67
N SER A 17 -25.89 5.79 10.70
CA SER A 17 -25.95 5.48 12.15
C SER A 17 -24.74 4.94 12.94
N ALA A 18 -24.46 5.66 14.03
CA ALA A 18 -23.55 5.34 15.12
C ALA A 18 -24.11 4.30 16.12
N GLY A 19 -23.20 3.68 16.88
CA GLY A 19 -23.47 2.93 18.12
C GLY A 19 -22.14 2.55 18.80
N GLY A 20 -21.98 2.91 20.08
CA GLY A 20 -20.71 2.83 20.83
C GLY A 20 -20.72 1.93 22.08
N SER A 21 -19.70 2.17 22.91
CA SER A 21 -19.42 1.68 24.29
C SER A 21 -18.56 0.40 24.39
N SER A 22 -17.29 0.48 24.86
CA SER A 22 -16.76 0.43 26.26
C SER A 22 -16.54 -1.01 26.75
N ALA A 23 -15.59 -1.43 27.57
CA ALA A 23 -14.37 -0.96 28.22
C ALA A 23 -13.88 -2.19 29.03
N GLY A 24 -12.59 -2.30 29.35
CA GLY A 24 -12.11 -3.33 30.28
C GLY A 24 -10.58 -3.39 30.34
N ALA A 25 -10.02 -2.99 31.47
CA ALA A 25 -8.59 -2.81 31.74
C ALA A 25 -8.07 -3.86 32.74
N THR A 26 -6.79 -3.68 33.12
CA THR A 26 -5.99 -4.31 34.22
C THR A 26 -5.40 -5.69 33.90
N ASP A 27 -4.23 -6.09 34.39
CA ASP A 27 -2.96 -5.47 34.85
C ASP A 27 -2.04 -6.68 35.12
N GLY A 28 -0.71 -6.52 35.11
CA GLY A 28 0.18 -7.56 35.66
C GLY A 28 1.63 -7.54 35.18
N ALA A 29 2.47 -6.80 35.90
CA ALA A 29 3.92 -6.74 35.77
C ALA A 29 4.63 -8.06 36.16
N THR A 30 5.86 -8.29 35.69
CA THR A 30 7.08 -8.52 36.53
C THR A 30 8.36 -8.48 35.67
N LYS A 31 9.39 -7.84 36.22
CA LYS A 31 10.76 -7.62 35.71
C LYS A 31 11.64 -8.88 35.73
N ALA A 32 12.65 -8.93 34.87
CA ALA A 32 14.02 -9.28 35.26
C ALA A 32 15.03 -8.76 34.22
N ALA A 33 16.08 -8.12 34.73
CA ALA A 33 17.20 -7.57 33.98
C ALA A 33 18.37 -8.57 34.00
N GLU A 34 19.13 -8.67 32.92
CA GLU A 34 20.51 -9.14 32.96
C GLU A 34 21.35 -8.39 31.92
N ALA A 35 22.53 -7.95 32.36
CA ALA A 35 23.45 -7.04 31.70
C ALA A 35 24.55 -7.83 30.93
N PRO A 36 25.47 -7.17 30.20
CA PRO A 36 25.97 -7.64 28.90
C PRO A 36 27.28 -8.43 28.99
N LYS A 37 27.54 -9.25 27.98
CA LYS A 37 28.88 -9.80 27.68
C LYS A 37 29.40 -9.22 26.37
N GLU A 38 30.49 -8.46 26.47
CA GLU A 38 31.40 -8.14 25.38
C GLU A 38 32.15 -9.41 24.95
N THR A 39 32.35 -9.61 23.65
CA THR A 39 33.52 -10.34 23.14
C THR A 39 33.82 -9.91 21.70
N ASP A 40 34.96 -9.23 21.60
CA ASP A 40 35.99 -9.18 20.56
C ASP A 40 35.69 -9.21 19.06
N LYS A 41 36.36 -8.25 18.43
CA LYS A 41 36.48 -7.92 17.02
C LYS A 41 37.48 -8.85 16.31
N GLU A 42 37.17 -9.15 15.05
CA GLU A 42 38.17 -9.26 13.98
C GLU A 42 37.68 -8.52 12.71
N PRO A 43 38.59 -8.03 11.86
CA PRO A 43 38.34 -6.91 10.96
C PRO A 43 37.92 -7.39 9.56
N GLY A 44 36.68 -7.08 9.20
CA GLY A 44 36.23 -7.05 7.81
C GLY A 44 35.74 -5.64 7.52
N GLU A 45 36.43 -4.95 6.61
CA GLU A 45 36.15 -3.59 6.16
C GLU A 45 34.81 -3.53 5.42
N GLY A 46 33.72 -3.43 6.19
CA GLY A 46 32.42 -2.97 5.73
C GLY A 46 32.21 -1.56 6.27
N VAL A 47 31.90 -0.61 5.39
CA VAL A 47 31.52 0.75 5.79
C VAL A 47 30.39 0.65 6.81
N ASP A 48 30.68 1.05 8.04
CA ASP A 48 29.79 0.95 9.19
C ASP A 48 28.70 2.05 9.07
N VAL A 49 27.64 1.73 8.32
CA VAL A 49 26.50 2.62 8.03
C VAL A 49 25.90 3.16 9.32
N GLU A 50 25.96 2.40 10.41
CA GLU A 50 25.47 2.83 11.72
C GLU A 50 26.34 3.94 12.32
N ARG A 51 27.65 3.92 12.05
CA ARG A 51 28.61 4.95 12.46
C ARG A 51 28.49 6.22 11.63
N LEU A 52 28.25 6.10 10.32
CA LEU A 52 27.91 7.22 9.43
C LEU A 52 26.59 7.87 9.88
N THR A 53 25.58 7.07 10.18
CA THR A 53 24.27 7.56 10.64
C THR A 53 24.39 8.25 12.01
N LYS A 54 25.19 7.70 12.93
CA LYS A 54 25.48 8.34 14.22
C LYS A 54 26.24 9.66 14.06
N LEU A 55 27.24 9.73 13.17
CA LEU A 55 28.00 10.95 12.91
C LEU A 55 27.12 12.05 12.32
N VAL A 56 26.30 11.74 11.31
CA VAL A 56 25.33 12.67 10.72
C VAL A 56 24.31 13.14 11.77
N VAL A 57 23.75 12.22 12.56
CA VAL A 57 22.78 12.56 13.63
C VAL A 57 23.41 13.40 14.75
N GLN A 58 24.67 13.14 15.10
CA GLN A 58 25.40 13.83 16.16
C GLN A 58 25.87 15.23 15.72
N HIS A 59 26.32 15.37 14.47
CA HIS A 59 26.70 16.64 13.86
C HIS A 59 25.47 17.54 13.69
N ALA A 60 24.37 16.98 13.18
CA ALA A 60 23.10 17.67 13.09
C ALA A 60 22.52 18.02 14.47
N ALA A 61 22.84 17.29 15.54
CA ALA A 61 22.37 17.59 16.90
C ALA A 61 23.13 18.76 17.54
N GLN A 62 24.41 18.91 17.16
CA GLN A 62 25.28 19.98 17.66
C GLN A 62 25.02 21.32 16.96
N GLN A 63 24.68 21.33 15.67
CA GLN A 63 24.42 22.58 14.92
C GLN A 63 23.02 23.18 15.16
N VAL A 64 22.03 22.41 15.65
CA VAL A 64 20.61 22.81 15.60
C VAL A 64 19.91 22.85 16.97
N GLY A 65 20.67 22.77 18.06
CA GLY A 65 20.17 22.69 19.45
C GLY A 65 18.98 23.61 19.81
N PRO A 66 18.91 24.87 19.37
CA PRO A 66 17.79 25.77 19.70
C PRO A 66 16.55 25.65 18.80
N LYS A 67 16.68 25.11 17.57
CA LYS A 67 15.55 24.97 16.62
C LYS A 67 14.88 23.58 16.70
N VAL A 68 15.60 22.55 17.18
CA VAL A 68 15.07 21.18 17.40
C VAL A 68 14.03 21.12 18.52
N THR A 69 14.13 21.97 19.54
CA THR A 69 13.13 22.05 20.63
C THR A 69 11.75 22.47 20.14
N LYS A 70 11.65 23.28 19.07
CA LYS A 70 10.35 23.62 18.45
C LYS A 70 9.79 22.47 17.61
N ALA A 71 10.63 21.75 16.87
CA ALA A 71 10.18 20.59 16.09
C ALA A 71 9.75 19.41 17.00
N MET A 72 10.47 19.19 18.10
CA MET A 72 10.08 18.22 19.14
C MET A 72 8.80 18.63 19.89
N ALA A 73 8.55 19.94 20.06
CA ALA A 73 7.29 20.42 20.61
C ALA A 73 6.09 20.15 19.67
N VAL A 74 6.26 20.31 18.36
CA VAL A 74 5.24 19.95 17.37
C VAL A 74 5.01 18.43 17.35
N LYS A 75 6.09 17.64 17.44
CA LYS A 75 6.01 16.18 17.60
C LYS A 75 5.23 15.79 18.85
N GLY A 76 5.51 16.39 20.01
CA GLY A 76 4.78 16.13 21.26
C GLY A 76 3.30 16.54 21.22
N VAL A 77 2.95 17.59 20.47
CA VAL A 77 1.55 17.99 20.25
C VAL A 77 0.84 17.03 19.29
N LEU A 78 1.53 16.50 18.27
CA LEU A 78 0.99 15.46 17.39
C LEU A 78 0.80 14.12 18.11
N GLU A 79 1.79 13.71 18.92
CA GLU A 79 1.76 12.47 19.71
C GLU A 79 0.69 12.49 20.80
N SER A 80 0.41 13.66 21.38
CA SER A 80 -0.62 13.79 22.43
C SER A 80 -2.06 13.78 21.88
N ARG A 81 -2.24 13.98 20.56
CA ARG A 81 -3.57 14.07 19.92
C ARG A 81 -3.98 12.80 19.17
N VAL A 82 -3.11 11.81 19.03
CA VAL A 82 -3.32 10.63 18.18
C VAL A 82 -2.91 9.37 18.97
N ARG A 83 -3.87 8.69 19.63
CA ARG A 83 -3.62 7.42 20.36
C ARG A 83 -4.63 6.32 20.03
N GLY A 84 -4.12 5.22 19.45
CA GLY A 84 -4.79 3.96 19.13
C GLY A 84 -3.82 2.98 18.42
N LEU A 85 -4.08 1.67 18.41
CA LEU A 85 -3.19 0.62 17.85
C LEU A 85 -2.87 0.79 16.36
N LYS A 86 -3.77 1.45 15.62
CA LYS A 86 -3.59 1.91 14.23
C LYS A 86 -2.50 3.00 14.12
N ASP A 87 -2.29 3.75 15.19
CA ASP A 87 -1.38 4.88 15.25
C ASP A 87 0.07 4.45 15.43
N LYS A 88 0.36 3.25 15.94
CA LYS A 88 1.75 2.75 15.96
C LYS A 88 2.27 2.38 14.58
N ALA A 89 1.43 1.83 13.71
CA ALA A 89 1.81 1.53 12.32
C ALA A 89 1.86 2.81 11.48
N VAL A 90 0.93 3.75 11.71
CA VAL A 90 0.94 5.06 11.08
C VAL A 90 2.11 5.92 11.59
N GLN A 91 2.45 5.86 12.88
CA GLN A 91 3.66 6.48 13.46
C GLN A 91 4.91 5.79 12.97
N LEU A 92 4.96 4.47 12.79
CA LEU A 92 6.14 3.83 12.21
C LEU A 92 6.37 4.32 10.78
N VAL A 93 5.32 4.35 9.95
CA VAL A 93 5.41 4.83 8.58
C VAL A 93 5.66 6.34 8.51
N LEU A 94 5.02 7.14 9.37
CA LEU A 94 5.24 8.59 9.43
C LEU A 94 6.56 8.95 10.09
N ASP A 95 7.02 8.27 11.14
CA ASP A 95 8.32 8.53 11.76
C ASP A 95 9.45 8.07 10.86
N GLU A 96 9.26 7.00 10.08
CA GLU A 96 10.29 6.61 9.11
C GLU A 96 10.25 7.52 7.88
N CYS A 97 9.07 7.88 7.37
CA CYS A 97 8.92 8.72 6.19
C CYS A 97 9.20 10.21 6.47
N LEU A 98 8.64 10.77 7.55
CA LEU A 98 8.92 12.11 8.05
C LEU A 98 10.25 12.19 8.80
N GLY A 99 10.77 11.08 9.35
CA GLY A 99 12.12 11.05 9.91
C GLY A 99 13.17 11.04 8.82
N THR A 100 12.95 10.32 7.72
CA THR A 100 13.84 10.38 6.54
C THR A 100 13.72 11.74 5.87
N LEU A 101 12.49 12.21 5.60
CA LEU A 101 12.24 13.54 5.04
C LEU A 101 12.74 14.66 5.96
N GLY A 102 12.58 14.51 7.27
CA GLY A 102 13.02 15.45 8.29
C GLY A 102 14.53 15.44 8.50
N ARG A 103 15.22 14.30 8.29
CA ARG A 103 16.69 14.24 8.24
C ARG A 103 17.20 14.93 6.97
N VAL A 104 16.59 14.67 5.82
CA VAL A 104 16.93 15.33 4.54
C VAL A 104 16.69 16.86 4.62
N LEU A 105 15.53 17.30 5.10
CA LEU A 105 15.21 18.73 5.26
C LEU A 105 16.01 19.44 6.36
N ARG A 106 16.54 18.68 7.32
CA ARG A 106 17.37 19.18 8.42
C ARG A 106 18.83 19.33 7.99
N GLU A 107 19.36 18.38 7.22
CA GLU A 107 20.67 18.51 6.57
C GLU A 107 20.64 19.61 5.50
N ALA A 108 19.52 19.75 4.78
CA ALA A 108 19.39 20.75 3.72
C ALA A 108 19.03 22.18 4.20
N ASN A 109 19.16 22.45 5.50
CA ASN A 109 18.92 23.76 6.12
C ASN A 109 17.60 24.43 5.66
N ALA A 110 16.47 24.04 6.26
CA ALA A 110 15.10 24.39 5.82
C ALA A 110 14.81 25.86 5.41
N GLU A 111 15.57 26.85 5.88
CA GLU A 111 15.49 28.26 5.46
C GLU A 111 16.20 28.51 4.10
N GLU A 112 17.34 27.88 3.86
CA GLU A 112 18.04 27.86 2.55
C GLU A 112 17.33 26.94 1.57
N PHE A 113 16.77 25.82 2.03
CA PHE A 113 15.89 24.98 1.23
C PHE A 113 14.66 25.74 0.72
N MET A 114 14.09 26.64 1.53
CA MET A 114 12.98 27.50 1.10
C MET A 114 13.44 28.62 0.14
N LEU A 115 14.70 29.06 0.24
CA LEU A 115 15.33 30.01 -0.70
C LEU A 115 15.74 29.34 -2.03
N VAL A 116 16.14 28.07 -2.01
CA VAL A 116 16.40 27.23 -3.20
C VAL A 116 15.08 26.79 -3.85
N LEU A 117 14.04 26.54 -3.05
CA LEU A 117 12.65 26.40 -3.51
C LEU A 117 11.97 27.74 -3.84
N ASN A 118 12.64 28.89 -3.66
CA ASN A 118 12.06 30.17 -3.99
C ASN A 118 11.91 30.26 -5.52
N PRO A 119 10.68 30.20 -6.06
CA PRO A 119 10.44 30.06 -7.50
C PRO A 119 10.92 31.26 -8.32
N GLY A 120 11.32 32.36 -7.65
CA GLY A 120 11.71 33.61 -8.28
C GLY A 120 13.19 33.76 -8.64
N ALA A 121 14.11 32.96 -8.09
CA ALA A 121 15.56 33.20 -8.24
C ALA A 121 16.31 32.13 -9.06
N SER A 122 15.81 30.90 -9.10
CA SER A 122 16.30 29.82 -9.96
C SER A 122 15.12 29.38 -10.81
N GLY A 123 15.26 29.41 -12.15
CA GLY A 123 14.17 29.24 -13.12
C GLY A 123 13.04 28.32 -12.65
N ALA A 124 11.84 28.89 -12.56
CA ALA A 124 10.59 28.30 -12.07
C ALA A 124 10.10 27.02 -12.80
N SER A 125 10.95 26.35 -13.57
CA SER A 125 10.56 25.28 -14.50
C SER A 125 10.91 23.87 -14.05
N ASN A 126 11.85 23.66 -13.11
CA ASN A 126 12.47 22.32 -12.98
C ASN A 126 12.25 21.58 -11.65
N LEU A 127 11.63 22.18 -10.63
CA LEU A 127 11.35 21.47 -9.37
C LEU A 127 9.91 20.91 -9.34
N PRO A 128 9.73 19.60 -9.09
CA PRO A 128 8.41 19.00 -8.99
C PRO A 128 7.64 19.57 -7.79
N GLY A 129 6.33 19.74 -7.95
CA GLY A 129 5.47 20.28 -6.89
C GLY A 129 5.56 19.49 -5.58
N PRO A 130 5.28 20.11 -4.41
CA PRO A 130 5.36 19.43 -3.11
C PRO A 130 4.47 18.17 -3.01
N SER A 131 3.35 18.16 -3.73
CA SER A 131 2.47 17.00 -3.92
C SER A 131 3.21 15.82 -4.54
N ILE A 132 3.98 16.07 -5.60
CA ILE A 132 4.75 15.07 -6.35
C ILE A 132 5.89 14.53 -5.49
N LEU A 133 6.64 15.42 -4.81
CA LEU A 133 7.72 15.01 -3.91
C LEU A 133 7.18 14.13 -2.78
N LEU A 134 6.13 14.57 -2.08
CA LEU A 134 5.53 13.82 -0.99
C LEU A 134 5.01 12.45 -1.47
N ALA A 135 4.38 12.44 -2.64
CA ALA A 135 3.91 11.21 -3.23
C ALA A 135 5.08 10.27 -3.54
N GLY A 136 6.15 10.78 -4.17
CA GLY A 136 7.34 10.03 -4.53
C GLY A 136 8.00 9.39 -3.31
N VAL A 137 8.06 10.10 -2.18
CA VAL A 137 8.68 9.56 -0.95
C VAL A 137 7.91 8.36 -0.42
N LEU A 138 6.60 8.32 -0.65
CA LEU A 138 5.73 7.23 -0.22
C LEU A 138 5.63 6.08 -1.24
N THR A 139 6.06 6.29 -2.48
CA THR A 139 6.01 5.25 -3.52
C THR A 139 6.72 3.97 -3.13
N PRO A 140 7.98 3.97 -2.64
CA PRO A 140 8.65 2.74 -2.22
C PRO A 140 7.86 1.95 -1.17
N VAL A 141 7.29 2.65 -0.18
CA VAL A 141 6.46 2.05 0.87
C VAL A 141 5.19 1.44 0.29
N VAL A 142 4.50 2.17 -0.60
CA VAL A 142 3.30 1.69 -1.28
C VAL A 142 3.61 0.48 -2.15
N LEU A 143 4.73 0.47 -2.88
CA LEU A 143 5.15 -0.67 -3.71
C LEU A 143 5.47 -1.91 -2.86
N VAL A 144 6.15 -1.75 -1.72
CA VAL A 144 6.41 -2.85 -0.78
C VAL A 144 5.10 -3.39 -0.19
N LEU A 145 4.21 -2.51 0.26
CA LEU A 145 2.93 -2.90 0.83
C LEU A 145 2.06 -3.61 -0.22
N SER A 146 2.01 -3.08 -1.44
CA SER A 146 1.29 -3.70 -2.56
C SER A 146 1.84 -5.09 -2.89
N LEU A 147 3.16 -5.25 -2.89
CA LEU A 147 3.81 -6.55 -3.09
C LEU A 147 3.37 -7.57 -2.03
N ILE A 148 3.41 -7.19 -0.75
CA ILE A 148 3.00 -8.05 0.36
C ILE A 148 1.52 -8.45 0.22
N ILE A 149 0.64 -7.48 -0.10
CA ILE A 149 -0.80 -7.75 -0.26
C ILE A 149 -1.05 -8.72 -1.41
N HIS A 150 -0.45 -8.50 -2.59
CA HIS A 150 -0.65 -9.41 -3.73
C HIS A 150 -0.11 -10.82 -3.43
N LEU A 151 1.05 -10.93 -2.79
CA LEU A 151 1.64 -12.21 -2.42
C LEU A 151 0.80 -12.95 -1.36
N MET A 152 0.34 -12.24 -0.33
CA MET A 152 -0.53 -12.78 0.71
C MET A 152 -1.83 -13.31 0.10
N GLN A 153 -2.46 -12.55 -0.80
CA GLN A 153 -3.69 -12.97 -1.48
C GLN A 153 -3.48 -14.28 -2.28
N VAL A 154 -2.36 -14.39 -3.00
CA VAL A 154 -2.03 -15.59 -3.78
C VAL A 154 -1.82 -16.79 -2.88
N ILE A 155 -0.95 -16.68 -1.88
CA ILE A 155 -0.53 -17.80 -1.04
C ILE A 155 -1.63 -18.24 -0.07
N MET A 156 -2.33 -17.28 0.56
CA MET A 156 -3.27 -17.59 1.64
C MET A 156 -4.69 -17.85 1.14
N VAL A 157 -5.09 -17.33 -0.03
CA VAL A 157 -6.48 -17.42 -0.51
C VAL A 157 -6.58 -18.15 -1.83
N LEU A 158 -5.96 -17.62 -2.88
CA LEU A 158 -6.23 -18.06 -4.25
C LEU A 158 -5.69 -19.46 -4.53
N ILE A 159 -4.43 -19.75 -4.16
CA ILE A 159 -3.84 -21.08 -4.35
C ILE A 159 -4.56 -22.15 -3.52
N PRO A 160 -4.79 -21.97 -2.19
CA PRO A 160 -5.54 -22.95 -1.41
C PRO A 160 -6.94 -23.20 -1.96
N THR A 161 -7.66 -22.13 -2.35
CA THR A 161 -8.99 -22.26 -2.94
C THR A 161 -8.95 -23.02 -4.26
N LEU A 162 -7.97 -22.73 -5.12
CA LEU A 162 -7.77 -23.43 -6.39
C LEU A 162 -7.49 -24.92 -6.18
N VAL A 163 -6.56 -25.26 -5.28
CA VAL A 163 -6.21 -26.65 -4.97
C VAL A 163 -7.44 -27.41 -4.45
N MET A 164 -8.21 -26.82 -3.54
CA MET A 164 -9.44 -27.43 -3.03
C MET A 164 -10.50 -27.59 -4.12
N CYS A 165 -10.67 -26.61 -5.02
CA CYS A 165 -11.62 -26.72 -6.13
C CYS A 165 -11.22 -27.82 -7.13
N VAL A 166 -9.94 -27.91 -7.49
CA VAL A 166 -9.44 -28.97 -8.38
C VAL A 166 -9.59 -30.34 -7.74
N LEU A 167 -9.24 -30.47 -6.45
CA LEU A 167 -9.37 -31.72 -5.71
C LEU A 167 -10.83 -32.15 -5.60
N SER A 168 -11.75 -31.23 -5.28
CA SER A 168 -13.18 -31.54 -5.22
C SER A 168 -13.77 -31.93 -6.57
N ILE A 169 -13.40 -31.25 -7.66
CA ILE A 169 -13.81 -31.65 -9.03
C ILE A 169 -13.31 -33.06 -9.34
N TYR A 170 -12.06 -33.38 -8.98
CA TYR A 170 -11.47 -34.70 -9.22
C TYR A 170 -12.17 -35.81 -8.41
N THR A 171 -12.40 -35.58 -7.12
CA THR A 171 -13.00 -36.57 -6.21
C THR A 171 -14.49 -36.78 -6.49
N ASP A 172 -15.24 -35.70 -6.72
CA ASP A 172 -16.70 -35.75 -6.83
C ASP A 172 -17.20 -35.76 -8.29
N TRP A 173 -16.33 -35.96 -9.28
CA TRP A 173 -16.67 -35.85 -10.71
C TRP A 173 -17.97 -36.56 -11.12
N LEU A 174 -18.18 -37.77 -10.60
CA LEU A 174 -19.34 -38.61 -10.95
C LEU A 174 -20.59 -38.31 -10.12
N THR A 175 -20.45 -37.69 -8.94
CA THR A 175 -21.55 -37.41 -8.01
C THR A 175 -22.05 -35.96 -8.11
N LEU A 176 -21.21 -35.06 -8.63
CA LEU A 176 -21.47 -33.64 -8.80
C LEU A 176 -22.74 -33.31 -9.62
N PRO A 177 -23.01 -33.96 -10.78
CA PRO A 177 -24.19 -33.65 -11.60
C PRO A 177 -25.53 -34.04 -10.93
N GLY A 178 -25.50 -34.98 -9.99
CA GLY A 178 -26.69 -35.49 -9.29
C GLY A 178 -26.92 -34.86 -7.91
N CYS A 179 -26.10 -33.89 -7.50
CA CYS A 179 -26.22 -33.29 -6.18
C CYS A 179 -27.46 -32.38 -6.09
N ALA A 180 -28.24 -32.54 -5.02
CA ALA A 180 -29.44 -31.74 -4.76
C ALA A 180 -29.15 -30.24 -4.49
N VAL A 181 -27.91 -29.86 -4.22
CA VAL A 181 -27.53 -28.46 -3.95
C VAL A 181 -27.55 -27.67 -5.27
N PRO A 182 -28.40 -26.63 -5.39
CA PRO A 182 -28.54 -25.91 -6.64
C PRO A 182 -27.24 -25.20 -7.02
N THR A 183 -26.90 -25.23 -8.32
CA THR A 183 -25.75 -24.52 -8.91
C THR A 183 -24.36 -24.91 -8.39
N ILE A 184 -24.22 -25.88 -7.48
CA ILE A 184 -22.92 -26.26 -6.90
C ILE A 184 -21.92 -26.71 -7.97
N PHE A 185 -22.42 -27.37 -9.01
CA PHE A 185 -21.65 -27.78 -10.18
C PHE A 185 -21.05 -26.58 -10.92
N ILE A 186 -21.88 -25.59 -11.26
CA ILE A 186 -21.41 -24.38 -11.96
C ILE A 186 -20.49 -23.57 -11.04
N TRP A 187 -20.81 -23.51 -9.75
CA TRP A 187 -20.03 -22.79 -8.75
C TRP A 187 -18.60 -23.30 -8.65
N VAL A 188 -18.37 -24.62 -8.53
CA VAL A 188 -17.00 -25.15 -8.34
C VAL A 188 -16.11 -24.86 -9.56
N TRP A 189 -16.67 -24.97 -10.77
CA TRP A 189 -15.97 -24.63 -12.01
C TRP A 189 -15.70 -23.12 -12.13
N ALA A 190 -16.69 -22.29 -11.83
CA ALA A 190 -16.53 -20.83 -11.85
C ALA A 190 -15.50 -20.37 -10.82
N GLN A 191 -15.51 -20.95 -9.61
CA GLN A 191 -14.56 -20.66 -8.54
C GLN A 191 -13.13 -21.10 -8.90
N ALA A 192 -12.98 -22.28 -9.50
CA ALA A 192 -11.69 -22.76 -10.01
C ALA A 192 -11.15 -21.86 -11.14
N ALA A 193 -11.97 -21.55 -12.14
CA ALA A 193 -11.58 -20.67 -13.25
C ALA A 193 -11.18 -19.27 -12.76
N LEU A 194 -11.98 -18.68 -11.88
CA LEU A 194 -11.72 -17.35 -11.33
C LEU A 194 -10.47 -17.31 -10.47
N SER A 195 -10.24 -18.34 -9.64
CA SER A 195 -9.01 -18.45 -8.83
C SER A 195 -7.76 -18.61 -9.70
N ILE A 196 -7.82 -19.33 -10.82
CA ILE A 196 -6.71 -19.39 -11.80
C ILE A 196 -6.41 -18.01 -12.38
N VAL A 197 -7.44 -17.33 -12.93
CA VAL A 197 -7.28 -16.02 -13.57
C VAL A 197 -6.71 -14.99 -12.60
N LEU A 198 -7.24 -14.95 -11.36
CA LEU A 198 -6.74 -14.06 -10.33
C LEU A 198 -5.32 -14.42 -9.88
N THR A 199 -5.00 -15.71 -9.72
CA THR A 199 -3.65 -16.15 -9.34
C THR A 199 -2.62 -15.68 -10.37
N VAL A 200 -2.87 -15.93 -11.65
CA VAL A 200 -1.98 -15.51 -12.75
C VAL A 200 -1.85 -13.99 -12.77
N SER A 201 -2.95 -13.26 -12.61
CA SER A 201 -2.94 -11.79 -12.66
C SER A 201 -2.17 -11.16 -11.49
N HIS A 202 -2.34 -11.71 -10.28
CA HIS A 202 -1.58 -11.29 -9.11
C HIS A 202 -0.09 -11.62 -9.25
N LEU A 203 0.26 -12.82 -9.74
CA LEU A 203 1.66 -13.20 -9.98
C LEU A 203 2.31 -12.31 -11.05
N ALA A 204 1.62 -12.01 -12.14
CA ALA A 204 2.12 -11.10 -13.17
C ALA A 204 2.39 -9.69 -12.59
N THR A 205 1.49 -9.19 -11.74
CA THR A 205 1.67 -7.90 -11.05
C THR A 205 2.85 -7.94 -10.08
N VAL A 206 3.04 -9.05 -9.36
CA VAL A 206 4.20 -9.26 -8.48
C VAL A 206 5.51 -9.24 -9.27
N VAL A 207 5.57 -9.89 -10.43
CA VAL A 207 6.75 -9.83 -11.31
C VAL A 207 7.03 -8.41 -11.79
N GLN A 208 6.00 -7.66 -12.21
CA GLN A 208 6.15 -6.26 -12.62
C GLN A 208 6.64 -5.38 -11.45
N LEU A 209 6.17 -5.63 -10.24
CA LEU A 209 6.64 -4.95 -9.03
C LEU A 209 8.11 -5.25 -8.71
N PHE A 210 8.54 -6.50 -8.87
CA PHE A 210 9.95 -6.88 -8.69
C PHE A 210 10.86 -6.23 -9.73
N GLN A 211 10.44 -6.22 -11.00
CA GLN A 211 11.17 -5.53 -12.07
C GLN A 211 11.26 -4.03 -11.79
N GLY A 212 10.15 -3.39 -11.39
CA GLY A 212 10.13 -1.98 -11.03
C GLY A 212 11.06 -1.66 -9.86
N LYS A 213 11.05 -2.48 -8.81
CA LYS A 213 11.98 -2.34 -7.68
C LYS A 213 13.44 -2.50 -8.09
N ARG A 214 13.74 -3.47 -8.96
CA ARG A 214 15.10 -3.70 -9.45
C ARG A 214 15.61 -2.48 -10.22
N THR A 215 14.80 -1.90 -11.10
CA THR A 215 15.18 -0.68 -11.84
C THR A 215 15.40 0.52 -10.91
N ILE A 216 14.59 0.67 -9.86
CA ILE A 216 14.79 1.72 -8.85
C ILE A 216 16.11 1.49 -8.11
N ASN A 217 16.40 0.25 -7.71
CA ASN A 217 17.64 -0.09 -7.00
C ASN A 217 18.88 0.08 -7.89
N GLU A 218 18.83 -0.32 -9.16
CA GLU A 218 19.94 -0.13 -10.10
C GLU A 218 20.27 1.36 -10.29
N LYS A 219 19.24 2.22 -10.34
CA LYS A 219 19.44 3.68 -10.37
C LYS A 219 19.96 4.23 -9.04
N LEU A 220 19.43 3.75 -7.92
CA LEU A 220 19.90 4.13 -6.60
C LEU A 220 21.38 3.77 -6.43
N ASP A 221 21.79 2.57 -6.84
CA ASP A 221 23.17 2.11 -6.78
C ASP A 221 24.09 2.97 -7.66
N GLY A 222 23.67 3.32 -8.88
CA GLY A 222 24.43 4.22 -9.75
C GLY A 222 24.59 5.65 -9.21
N MET A 223 23.72 6.07 -8.28
CA MET A 223 23.77 7.37 -7.61
C MET A 223 24.38 7.28 -6.20
N LYS A 224 24.54 6.07 -5.67
CA LYS A 224 25.05 5.82 -4.32
C LYS A 224 26.50 6.27 -4.17
N ASP A 225 27.32 6.06 -5.20
CA ASP A 225 28.74 6.44 -5.12
C ASP A 225 28.89 7.96 -5.01
N ARG A 226 28.11 8.73 -5.79
CA ARG A 226 28.05 10.20 -5.69
C ARG A 226 27.53 10.67 -4.33
N LEU A 227 26.51 9.98 -3.81
CA LEU A 227 25.95 10.27 -2.49
C LEU A 227 26.97 10.03 -1.38
N VAL A 228 27.73 8.94 -1.47
CA VAL A 228 28.73 8.57 -0.47
C VAL A 228 29.92 9.53 -0.55
N GLU A 229 30.35 9.91 -1.75
CA GLU A 229 31.42 10.90 -1.96
C GLU A 229 31.05 12.26 -1.35
N ALA A 230 29.87 12.81 -1.69
CA ALA A 230 29.38 14.08 -1.14
C ALA A 230 29.20 14.05 0.40
N VAL A 231 28.90 12.88 0.98
CA VAL A 231 28.77 12.74 2.44
C VAL A 231 30.11 12.52 3.13
N ALA A 232 31.10 11.93 2.44
CA ALA A 232 32.41 11.60 3.00
C ALA A 232 33.26 12.85 3.26
N ASP A 233 33.07 13.91 2.49
CA ASP A 233 33.88 15.14 2.58
C ASP A 233 33.55 15.99 3.83
N GLY A 234 32.47 15.70 4.55
CA GLY A 234 32.21 16.19 5.91
C GLY A 234 31.85 17.68 6.05
N GLU A 235 32.10 18.49 5.01
CA GLU A 235 31.58 19.85 4.82
C GLU A 235 30.67 19.85 3.60
N LEU A 236 29.37 19.55 3.80
CA LEU A 236 28.37 19.63 2.75
C LEU A 236 28.21 21.09 2.30
N ASP A 237 28.75 21.42 1.13
CA ASP A 237 28.50 22.72 0.49
C ASP A 237 27.03 22.82 0.06
N VAL A 238 26.51 24.04 -0.04
CA VAL A 238 25.12 24.29 -0.48
C VAL A 238 24.88 23.72 -1.87
N ASP A 239 25.91 23.72 -2.72
CA ASP A 239 25.86 23.13 -4.06
C ASP A 239 25.76 21.59 -4.04
N GLU A 240 26.42 20.92 -3.09
CA GLU A 240 26.32 19.46 -2.92
C GLU A 240 24.96 19.05 -2.36
N ILE A 241 24.42 19.82 -1.41
CA ILE A 241 23.05 19.63 -0.90
C ILE A 241 22.03 19.79 -2.04
N ARG A 242 22.26 20.76 -2.94
CA ARG A 242 21.42 20.96 -4.11
C ARG A 242 21.52 19.80 -5.09
N GLU A 243 22.73 19.29 -5.38
CA GLU A 243 22.93 18.12 -6.22
C GLU A 243 22.24 16.88 -5.63
N LEU A 244 22.40 16.67 -4.32
CA LEU A 244 21.74 15.59 -3.58
C LEU A 244 20.22 15.67 -3.68
N PHE A 245 19.65 16.87 -3.51
CA PHE A 245 18.21 17.05 -3.64
C PHE A 245 17.72 16.77 -5.06
N VAL A 246 18.46 17.21 -6.09
CA VAL A 246 18.14 16.91 -7.50
C VAL A 246 18.18 15.41 -7.76
N ILE A 247 19.21 14.72 -7.28
CA ILE A 247 19.35 13.25 -7.37
C ILE A 247 18.13 12.55 -6.73
N LEU A 248 17.75 12.96 -5.52
CA LEU A 248 16.61 12.40 -4.82
C LEU A 248 15.31 12.69 -5.57
N ALA A 249 15.10 13.92 -6.04
CA ALA A 249 13.92 14.29 -6.82
C ALA A 249 13.77 13.45 -8.10
N VAL A 250 14.87 13.21 -8.82
CA VAL A 250 14.90 12.36 -10.02
C VAL A 250 14.56 10.90 -9.66
N LEU A 251 15.09 10.38 -8.56
CA LEU A 251 14.76 9.02 -8.10
C LEU A 251 13.28 8.89 -7.73
N LEU A 252 12.73 9.89 -7.04
CA LEU A 252 11.33 9.95 -6.63
C LEU A 252 10.41 10.03 -7.85
N GLU A 253 10.73 10.87 -8.84
CA GLU A 253 10.00 10.94 -10.11
C GLU A 253 10.07 9.61 -10.87
N HIS A 254 11.22 8.95 -10.90
CA HIS A 254 11.34 7.65 -11.57
C HIS A 254 10.48 6.58 -10.88
N SER A 255 10.47 6.56 -9.55
CA SER A 255 9.62 5.66 -8.77
C SER A 255 8.13 5.90 -9.08
N LEU A 256 7.74 7.16 -9.21
CA LEU A 256 6.40 7.63 -9.58
C LEU A 256 5.96 7.11 -10.95
N VAL A 257 6.84 7.19 -11.95
CA VAL A 257 6.58 6.70 -13.31
C VAL A 257 6.37 5.19 -13.31
N ILE A 258 7.18 4.45 -12.55
CA ILE A 258 7.03 3.00 -12.39
C ILE A 258 5.69 2.65 -11.72
N GLU A 259 5.31 3.39 -10.68
CA GLU A 259 4.02 3.22 -10.01
C GLU A 259 2.84 3.52 -10.95
N ASP A 260 2.88 4.59 -11.74
CA ASP A 260 1.82 4.92 -12.71
C ASP A 260 1.68 3.84 -13.78
N LYS A 261 2.81 3.30 -14.28
CA LYS A 261 2.82 2.16 -15.21
C LYS A 261 2.15 0.92 -14.59
N LEU A 262 2.37 0.66 -13.31
CA LEU A 262 1.73 -0.44 -12.58
C LEU A 262 0.23 -0.20 -12.39
N ARG A 263 -0.20 1.02 -12.07
CA ARG A 263 -1.61 1.38 -11.91
C ARG A 263 -2.39 1.26 -13.22
N ARG A 264 -1.80 1.68 -14.34
CA ARG A 264 -2.40 1.61 -15.67
C ARG A 264 -2.27 0.22 -16.33
N SER A 265 -1.52 -0.69 -15.72
CA SER A 265 -1.29 -2.05 -16.22
C SER A 265 -2.61 -2.78 -16.47
N VAL A 266 -2.66 -3.56 -17.55
CA VAL A 266 -3.83 -4.39 -17.89
C VAL A 266 -4.16 -5.36 -16.74
N TRP A 267 -3.13 -5.89 -16.08
CA TRP A 267 -3.29 -6.78 -14.93
C TRP A 267 -4.02 -6.12 -13.76
N ARG A 268 -3.84 -4.81 -13.55
CA ARG A 268 -4.57 -4.07 -12.51
C ARG A 268 -6.07 -4.04 -12.80
N LYS A 269 -6.47 -3.89 -14.08
CA LYS A 269 -7.87 -3.97 -14.49
C LYS A 269 -8.44 -5.38 -14.32
N VAL A 270 -7.69 -6.40 -14.73
CA VAL A 270 -8.09 -7.81 -14.57
C VAL A 270 -8.26 -8.15 -13.09
N ILE A 271 -7.35 -7.73 -12.22
CA ILE A 271 -7.50 -7.89 -10.76
C ILE A 271 -8.74 -7.14 -10.27
N GLY A 272 -8.93 -5.88 -10.65
CA GLY A 272 -10.09 -5.08 -10.21
C GLY A 272 -11.43 -5.74 -10.53
N TYR A 273 -11.67 -6.07 -11.80
CA TYR A 273 -12.90 -6.74 -12.24
C TYR A 273 -13.00 -8.18 -11.71
N GLY A 274 -11.88 -8.90 -11.67
CA GLY A 274 -11.84 -10.26 -11.13
C GLY A 274 -12.17 -10.31 -9.64
N THR A 275 -11.68 -9.36 -8.84
CA THR A 275 -12.01 -9.24 -7.41
C THR A 275 -13.47 -8.82 -7.21
N MET A 276 -14.03 -7.95 -8.07
CA MET A 276 -15.48 -7.66 -8.04
C MET A 276 -16.30 -8.93 -8.28
N LEU A 277 -15.96 -9.72 -9.30
CA LEU A 277 -16.61 -11.00 -9.56
C LEU A 277 -16.39 -11.98 -8.42
N TRP A 278 -15.20 -11.97 -7.79
CA TRP A 278 -14.89 -12.78 -6.61
C TRP A 278 -15.79 -12.44 -5.42
N LEU A 279 -16.13 -11.15 -5.22
CA LEU A 279 -17.07 -10.76 -4.16
C LEU A 279 -18.49 -11.27 -4.45
N VAL A 280 -18.94 -11.23 -5.70
CA VAL A 280 -20.23 -11.81 -6.10
C VAL A 280 -20.23 -13.31 -5.85
N MET A 281 -19.16 -14.01 -6.24
CA MET A 281 -18.98 -15.44 -5.98
C MET A 281 -18.89 -15.75 -4.48
N THR A 282 -18.27 -14.88 -3.69
CA THR A 282 -18.21 -14.99 -2.22
C THR A 282 -19.60 -14.88 -1.62
N LEU A 283 -20.39 -13.88 -2.04
CA LEU A 283 -21.79 -13.73 -1.59
C LEU A 283 -22.61 -14.97 -1.94
N TRP A 284 -22.45 -15.50 -3.15
CA TRP A 284 -23.11 -16.74 -3.55
C TRP A 284 -22.66 -17.95 -2.73
N THR A 285 -21.35 -18.02 -2.40
CA THR A 285 -20.81 -19.06 -1.53
C THR A 285 -21.46 -19.02 -0.15
N PHE A 286 -21.71 -17.84 0.42
CA PHE A 286 -22.47 -17.71 1.67
C PHE A 286 -23.90 -18.25 1.53
N VAL A 287 -24.59 -17.95 0.42
CA VAL A 287 -25.94 -18.46 0.16
C VAL A 287 -25.95 -19.99 0.06
N LEU A 288 -25.00 -20.58 -0.66
CA LEU A 288 -24.86 -22.04 -0.76
C LEU A 288 -24.54 -22.66 0.61
N VAL A 289 -23.57 -22.10 1.33
CA VAL A 289 -23.12 -22.67 2.59
C VAL A 289 -24.19 -22.56 3.67
N LEU A 290 -24.72 -21.36 3.92
CA LEU A 290 -25.71 -21.11 4.97
C LEU A 290 -27.09 -21.66 4.62
N GLY A 291 -27.51 -21.55 3.36
CA GLY A 291 -28.84 -21.98 2.92
C GLY A 291 -28.98 -23.49 2.80
N TRP A 292 -27.94 -24.19 2.34
CA TRP A 292 -28.07 -25.60 1.95
C TRP A 292 -27.14 -26.53 2.72
N THR A 293 -25.92 -26.11 3.05
CA THR A 293 -24.93 -27.02 3.65
C THR A 293 -24.84 -26.95 5.17
N PHE A 294 -25.23 -25.84 5.80
CA PHE A 294 -25.02 -25.62 7.23
C PHE A 294 -26.20 -26.09 8.10
N VAL A 295 -27.43 -26.08 7.57
CA VAL A 295 -28.62 -26.52 8.31
C VAL A 295 -28.67 -28.05 8.32
N PRO A 296 -28.52 -28.70 9.48
CA PRO A 296 -28.64 -30.15 9.57
C PRO A 296 -30.06 -30.58 9.18
N GLY A 297 -30.20 -31.55 8.27
CA GLY A 297 -31.48 -32.11 7.83
C GLY A 297 -32.02 -31.60 6.49
N MET A 298 -31.40 -30.58 5.87
CA MET A 298 -31.80 -30.12 4.52
C MET A 298 -31.21 -30.98 3.39
N VAL A 299 -29.94 -31.39 3.54
CA VAL A 299 -29.26 -32.34 2.65
C VAL A 299 -28.38 -33.22 3.53
N ALA A 300 -28.53 -34.53 3.43
CA ALA A 300 -27.67 -35.45 4.15
C ALA A 300 -26.44 -35.80 3.30
N PHE A 301 -25.27 -35.67 3.89
CA PHE A 301 -23.97 -35.84 3.25
C PHE A 301 -23.38 -37.18 3.68
N HIS A 302 -23.59 -38.22 2.88
CA HIS A 302 -22.99 -39.52 3.16
C HIS A 302 -22.77 -40.30 1.86
N GLU A 303 -21.57 -40.86 1.68
CA GLU A 303 -21.20 -41.67 0.52
C GLU A 303 -22.12 -42.88 0.31
N ALA A 304 -22.62 -43.47 1.40
CA ALA A 304 -23.51 -44.63 1.41
C ALA A 304 -24.95 -44.33 0.95
N ALA A 305 -25.32 -43.07 0.73
CA ALA A 305 -26.66 -42.67 0.30
C ALA A 305 -26.69 -42.19 -1.17
N ARG A 306 -25.69 -42.57 -1.97
CA ARG A 306 -25.54 -42.17 -3.38
C ARG A 306 -26.77 -42.45 -4.26
N ASP A 307 -27.54 -43.49 -3.93
CA ASP A 307 -28.69 -43.94 -4.73
C ASP A 307 -30.01 -43.26 -4.33
N ALA A 308 -30.01 -42.45 -3.26
CA ALA A 308 -31.19 -41.74 -2.80
C ALA A 308 -31.21 -40.31 -3.39
N PRO A 309 -32.29 -39.89 -4.07
CA PRO A 309 -32.34 -38.61 -4.78
C PRO A 309 -32.28 -37.37 -3.87
N GLU A 310 -32.46 -37.55 -2.56
CA GLU A 310 -32.42 -36.49 -1.55
C GLU A 310 -31.02 -36.26 -0.96
N TYR A 311 -30.02 -37.06 -1.34
CA TYR A 311 -28.69 -37.04 -0.77
C TYR A 311 -27.65 -36.49 -1.76
N CYS A 312 -26.68 -35.75 -1.25
CA CYS A 312 -25.54 -35.29 -2.04
C CYS A 312 -24.28 -36.04 -1.61
N GLY A 313 -23.79 -36.93 -2.49
CA GLY A 313 -22.55 -37.68 -2.29
C GLY A 313 -21.28 -36.86 -2.54
N ALA A 314 -21.38 -35.60 -2.95
CA ALA A 314 -20.25 -34.72 -3.27
C ALA A 314 -19.65 -34.07 -2.00
N TRP A 315 -19.12 -34.90 -1.10
CA TRP A 315 -18.66 -34.46 0.21
C TRP A 315 -17.44 -33.51 0.12
N ALA A 316 -16.54 -33.73 -0.84
CA ALA A 316 -15.33 -32.92 -0.99
C ALA A 316 -15.67 -31.51 -1.50
N THR A 317 -16.68 -31.40 -2.37
CA THR A 317 -17.20 -30.12 -2.88
C THR A 317 -17.87 -29.32 -1.77
N VAL A 318 -18.67 -29.98 -0.92
CA VAL A 318 -19.30 -29.33 0.24
C VAL A 318 -18.25 -28.86 1.25
N LEU A 319 -17.24 -29.68 1.53
CA LEU A 319 -16.11 -29.29 2.38
C LEU A 319 -15.36 -28.08 1.79
N THR A 320 -15.11 -28.10 0.48
CA THR A 320 -14.45 -26.99 -0.24
C THR A 320 -15.27 -25.71 -0.14
N ALA A 321 -16.60 -25.77 -0.33
CA ALA A 321 -17.48 -24.61 -0.18
C ALA A 321 -17.43 -24.02 1.24
N ARG A 322 -17.47 -24.88 2.28
CA ARG A 322 -17.38 -24.46 3.68
C ARG A 322 -16.03 -23.81 4.00
N LEU A 323 -14.92 -24.42 3.59
CA LEU A 323 -13.59 -23.86 3.79
C LEU A 323 -13.40 -22.55 3.01
N SER A 324 -13.82 -22.51 1.74
CA SER A 324 -13.79 -21.30 0.90
C SER A 324 -14.61 -20.17 1.52
N CYS A 325 -15.75 -20.47 2.15
CA CYS A 325 -16.57 -19.49 2.87
C CYS A 325 -15.81 -18.85 4.03
N VAL A 326 -15.14 -19.66 4.86
CA VAL A 326 -14.33 -19.18 6.00
C VAL A 326 -13.14 -18.35 5.51
N LEU A 327 -12.40 -18.86 4.52
CA LEU A 327 -11.29 -18.14 3.88
C LEU A 327 -11.74 -16.80 3.31
N SER A 328 -12.90 -16.76 2.62
CA SER A 328 -13.43 -15.52 2.04
C SER A 328 -13.82 -14.51 3.10
N MET A 329 -14.30 -14.96 4.27
CA MET A 329 -14.62 -14.07 5.40
C MET A 329 -13.37 -13.36 5.95
N PHE A 330 -12.25 -14.07 6.10
CA PHE A 330 -10.99 -13.48 6.56
C PHE A 330 -10.47 -12.38 5.64
N PHE A 331 -10.71 -12.51 4.33
CA PHE A 331 -10.18 -11.60 3.32
C PHE A 331 -11.22 -10.64 2.74
N LEU A 332 -12.46 -10.66 3.23
CA LEU A 332 -13.54 -9.80 2.74
C LEU A 332 -13.14 -8.32 2.83
N MET A 333 -12.58 -7.90 3.97
CA MET A 333 -12.15 -6.51 4.17
C MET A 333 -11.04 -6.11 3.18
N PHE A 334 -10.05 -6.98 2.95
CA PHE A 334 -8.98 -6.69 1.99
C PHE A 334 -9.50 -6.60 0.55
N ASN A 335 -10.42 -7.49 0.16
CA ASN A 335 -11.06 -7.46 -1.15
C ASN A 335 -11.91 -6.19 -1.34
N LEU A 336 -12.66 -5.77 -0.32
CA LEU A 336 -13.44 -4.52 -0.34
C LEU A 336 -12.53 -3.31 -0.48
N LEU A 337 -11.42 -3.25 0.25
CA LEU A 337 -10.43 -2.18 0.13
C LEU A 337 -9.81 -2.16 -1.27
N SER A 338 -9.45 -3.31 -1.83
CA SER A 338 -8.87 -3.41 -3.17
C SER A 338 -9.84 -2.93 -4.24
N ILE A 339 -11.13 -3.28 -4.13
CA ILE A 339 -12.16 -2.80 -5.06
C ILE A 339 -12.39 -1.30 -4.88
N SER A 340 -12.44 -0.82 -3.64
CA SER A 340 -12.61 0.61 -3.36
C SER A 340 -11.47 1.43 -3.97
N GLN A 341 -10.24 0.94 -3.84
CA GLN A 341 -9.08 1.55 -4.49
C GLN A 341 -9.19 1.48 -6.01
N PHE A 342 -9.54 0.33 -6.59
CA PHE A 342 -9.72 0.16 -8.03
C PHE A 342 -10.82 1.07 -8.61
N MET A 343 -11.95 1.20 -7.91
CA MET A 343 -13.02 2.12 -8.28
C MET A 343 -12.54 3.56 -8.20
N SER A 344 -11.81 3.93 -7.15
CA SER A 344 -11.22 5.25 -7.03
C SER A 344 -10.29 5.55 -8.20
N ASP A 345 -9.34 4.65 -8.49
CA ASP A 345 -8.41 4.77 -9.61
C ASP A 345 -9.15 4.90 -10.97
N SER A 346 -10.26 4.19 -11.14
CA SER A 346 -11.09 4.24 -12.35
C SER A 346 -11.88 5.54 -12.48
N MET A 347 -12.37 6.08 -11.35
CA MET A 347 -13.17 7.31 -11.32
C MET A 347 -12.31 8.58 -11.41
N VAL A 348 -11.02 8.51 -11.07
CA VAL A 348 -10.08 9.66 -11.18
C VAL A 348 -9.95 10.19 -12.62
N VAL A 349 -10.34 9.41 -13.63
CA VAL A 349 -10.39 9.86 -15.03
C VAL A 349 -11.54 10.85 -15.28
N SER A 350 -12.59 10.83 -14.46
CA SER A 350 -13.72 11.76 -14.60
C SER A 350 -13.44 13.11 -13.91
N GLU A 351 -13.60 14.20 -14.66
CA GLU A 351 -13.38 15.57 -14.15
C GLU A 351 -14.33 15.88 -12.97
N ASP A 352 -15.58 15.44 -13.05
CA ASP A 352 -16.58 15.65 -12.00
C ASP A 352 -16.17 15.01 -10.66
N TYR A 353 -15.62 13.80 -10.69
CA TYR A 353 -15.13 13.12 -9.48
C TYR A 353 -13.95 13.88 -8.89
N MET A 354 -13.01 14.33 -9.72
CA MET A 354 -11.86 15.12 -9.26
C MET A 354 -12.29 16.43 -8.61
N VAL A 355 -13.23 17.16 -9.23
CA VAL A 355 -13.78 18.40 -8.67
C VAL A 355 -14.51 18.14 -7.37
N GLY A 356 -15.33 17.08 -7.29
CA GLY A 356 -16.05 16.69 -6.08
C GLY A 356 -15.12 16.33 -4.92
N VAL A 357 -14.10 15.52 -5.18
CA VAL A 357 -13.11 15.10 -4.18
C VAL A 357 -12.26 16.28 -3.71
N LEU A 358 -11.85 17.18 -4.60
CA LEU A 358 -11.13 18.41 -4.22
C LEU A 358 -12.02 19.37 -3.43
N ALA A 359 -13.30 19.50 -3.79
CA ALA A 359 -14.26 20.31 -3.03
C ALA A 359 -14.45 19.77 -1.62
N TRP A 360 -14.56 18.44 -1.48
CA TRP A 360 -14.61 17.79 -0.17
C TRP A 360 -13.33 18.02 0.63
N ALA A 361 -12.15 17.86 0.01
CA ALA A 361 -10.86 18.09 0.67
C ALA A 361 -10.72 19.54 1.16
N ARG A 362 -11.11 20.52 0.33
CA ARG A 362 -11.13 21.94 0.73
C ARG A 362 -12.05 22.21 1.91
N ARG A 363 -13.23 21.56 1.97
CA ARG A 363 -14.14 21.69 3.12
C ARG A 363 -13.51 21.15 4.41
N GLN A 364 -12.75 20.07 4.34
CA GLN A 364 -12.01 19.56 5.51
C GLN A 364 -10.88 20.51 5.94
N ASP A 365 -10.23 21.17 4.98
CA ASP A 365 -9.17 22.14 5.26
C ASP A 365 -9.68 23.48 5.83
N GLN A 366 -10.96 23.83 5.66
CA GLN A 366 -11.54 25.08 6.19
C GLN A 366 -11.44 25.22 7.72
N GLY A 367 -11.21 24.13 8.46
CA GLY A 367 -10.99 24.15 9.91
C GLY A 367 -9.52 24.22 10.35
N MET A 368 -8.55 24.12 9.43
CA MET A 368 -7.13 23.93 9.76
C MET A 368 -6.26 25.14 9.42
N LEU A 369 -6.36 26.23 10.20
CA LEU A 369 -5.42 27.38 10.19
C LEU A 369 -4.99 27.92 8.80
N GLY A 370 -5.77 27.68 7.75
CA GLY A 370 -5.43 28.04 6.37
C GLY A 370 -4.39 27.15 5.67
N VAL A 371 -3.94 26.04 6.27
CA VAL A 371 -2.99 25.11 5.64
C VAL A 371 -3.75 24.00 4.90
N PRO A 372 -3.63 23.88 3.57
CA PRO A 372 -4.39 22.92 2.76
C PRO A 372 -3.80 21.50 2.84
N VAL A 373 -3.75 20.91 4.05
CA VAL A 373 -3.12 19.61 4.28
C VAL A 373 -3.92 18.49 3.61
N VAL A 374 -5.24 18.44 3.79
CA VAL A 374 -6.09 17.38 3.21
C VAL A 374 -6.11 17.50 1.70
N GLN A 375 -6.22 18.70 1.13
CA GLN A 375 -6.14 18.92 -0.31
C GLN A 375 -4.79 18.45 -0.87
N THR A 376 -3.69 18.74 -0.19
CA THR A 376 -2.35 18.29 -0.62
C THR A 376 -2.24 16.77 -0.56
N LEU A 377 -2.73 16.12 0.49
CA LEU A 377 -2.72 14.66 0.61
C LEU A 377 -3.63 14.01 -0.43
N VAL A 378 -4.83 14.52 -0.66
CA VAL A 378 -5.76 14.02 -1.67
C VAL A 378 -5.17 14.15 -3.07
N LYS A 379 -4.53 15.28 -3.38
CA LYS A 379 -3.78 15.43 -4.64
C LYS A 379 -2.64 14.43 -4.76
N ALA A 380 -1.86 14.27 -3.69
CA ALA A 380 -0.70 13.38 -3.67
C ALA A 380 -1.07 11.89 -3.79
N PHE A 381 -2.18 11.44 -3.19
CA PHE A 381 -2.55 10.02 -3.15
C PHE A 381 -3.63 9.60 -4.13
N LEU A 382 -4.71 10.38 -4.22
CA LEU A 382 -5.91 10.02 -5.00
C LEU A 382 -5.81 10.53 -6.44
N LEU A 383 -5.44 11.80 -6.64
CA LEU A 383 -5.36 12.43 -7.97
C LEU A 383 -3.97 12.29 -8.62
N ARG A 384 -3.26 11.26 -8.21
CA ARG A 384 -1.87 11.04 -8.59
C ARG A 384 -1.81 10.61 -10.07
N GLY A 385 -1.14 11.39 -10.91
CA GLY A 385 -0.78 11.00 -12.28
C GLY A 385 -1.66 11.51 -13.43
N THR A 386 -2.71 12.30 -13.18
CA THR A 386 -3.61 12.77 -14.26
C THR A 386 -3.32 14.16 -14.81
N SER A 387 -2.79 15.10 -14.01
CA SER A 387 -2.53 16.47 -14.48
C SER A 387 -1.07 16.93 -14.38
N GLU A 388 -0.37 16.58 -13.29
CA GLU A 388 0.98 17.12 -13.04
C GLU A 388 2.10 16.23 -13.62
N SER A 389 1.93 14.90 -13.65
CA SER A 389 2.97 13.99 -14.18
C SER A 389 3.06 14.00 -15.70
N LEU A 390 1.98 14.35 -16.40
CA LEU A 390 1.99 14.50 -17.86
C LEU A 390 2.80 15.74 -18.26
N GLY A 391 2.67 16.83 -17.49
CA GLY A 391 3.52 18.01 -17.63
C GLY A 391 4.99 17.69 -17.36
N SER A 392 5.29 16.93 -16.30
CA SER A 392 6.67 16.54 -15.99
C SER A 392 7.26 15.57 -17.03
N GLN A 393 6.49 14.60 -17.53
CA GLN A 393 6.94 13.71 -18.61
C GLN A 393 7.19 14.45 -19.92
N ILE A 394 6.36 15.44 -20.26
CA ILE A 394 6.57 16.28 -21.44
C ILE A 394 7.84 17.12 -21.27
N ALA A 395 8.03 17.75 -20.11
CA ALA A 395 9.25 18.50 -19.80
C ALA A 395 10.50 17.60 -19.86
N GLN A 396 10.46 16.42 -19.25
CA GLN A 396 11.55 15.45 -19.25
C GLN A 396 11.86 14.93 -20.67
N SER A 397 10.85 14.68 -21.50
CA SER A 397 11.06 14.28 -22.90
C SER A 397 11.68 15.40 -23.74
N ARG A 398 11.32 16.65 -23.43
CA ARG A 398 11.85 17.83 -24.10
C ARG A 398 13.31 18.05 -23.73
N ASP A 399 13.66 17.92 -22.45
CA ASP A 399 15.03 18.04 -21.97
C ASP A 399 15.92 16.90 -22.52
N GLN A 400 15.41 15.67 -22.60
CA GLN A 400 16.13 14.56 -23.25
C GLN A 400 16.35 14.80 -24.75
N SER A 401 15.39 15.40 -25.44
CA SER A 401 15.53 15.73 -26.87
C SER A 401 16.57 16.83 -27.07
N GLN A 402 16.61 17.83 -26.19
CA GLN A 402 17.60 18.92 -26.24
C GLN A 402 19.02 18.46 -25.88
N ALA A 403 19.18 17.44 -25.05
CA ALA A 403 20.50 16.88 -24.70
C ALA A 403 21.12 16.02 -25.82
N LEU A 404 20.33 15.65 -26.84
CA LEU A 404 20.76 14.85 -27.99
C LEU A 404 21.06 15.69 -29.24
N GLU A 405 20.69 16.97 -29.22
CA GLU A 405 21.09 18.00 -30.20
C GLU A 405 22.38 18.69 -29.74
#